data_AF-A0A6I4Z2F9-F1
#
_entry.id   AF-A0A6I4Z2F9-F1
#
_cell.length_a   1.000
_cell.length_b   1.000
_cell.length_c   1.000
_cell.angle_alpha   90.00
_cell.angle_beta   90.00
_cell.angle_gamma   90.00
#
_symmetry.space_group_name_H-M   'P 1'
#
loop_
_entity.id
_entity.type
_entity.pdbx_description
1 polymer ?
#
loop_
_entity_poly.entity_id
_entity_poly.type
_entity_poly.pdbx_seq_one_letter_code
_entity_poly.pdbx_strand_id
1 'polypeptide(L)'
;MPTVWPIVRTAFPLGLPLVLGGCFLQGATSFPIAGAYFPGWLTCLFVGVISAILFRALFLALNIDSFLSLRLFTYVSLGSLVGLILWVCLFGA
;
A
#
# COMPACT_ATOMS: atom_id res chain seq x y z
N MET A 1 13.76 -15.74 -37.41
CA MET A 1 12.55 -15.33 -36.67
C MET A 1 12.96 -14.47 -35.47
N PRO A 2 13.03 -13.12 -35.57
CA PRO A 2 13.53 -12.26 -34.48
C PRO A 2 12.60 -11.11 -34.01
N THR A 3 11.31 -11.10 -34.33
CA THR A 3 10.44 -9.91 -34.10
C THR A 3 9.67 -9.87 -32.77
N VAL A 4 9.82 -10.87 -31.87
CA VAL A 4 9.00 -10.96 -30.64
C VAL A 4 9.63 -10.23 -29.43
N TRP A 5 10.95 -10.00 -29.43
CA TRP A 5 11.68 -9.36 -28.33
C TRP A 5 11.28 -7.91 -27.94
N PRO A 6 10.84 -7.00 -28.85
CA PRO A 6 10.54 -5.62 -28.48
C PRO A 6 9.15 -5.44 -27.84
N ILE A 7 8.22 -6.37 -28.07
CA ILE A 7 6.84 -6.29 -27.55
C ILE A 7 6.81 -6.61 -26.05
N VAL A 8 7.56 -7.63 -25.61
CA VAL A 8 7.59 -8.05 -24.20
C VAL A 8 8.28 -7.02 -23.31
N ARG A 9 9.26 -6.27 -23.85
CA ARG A 9 10.03 -5.26 -23.11
C ARG A 9 9.27 -3.94 -22.92
N THR A 10 8.29 -3.65 -23.78
CA THR A 10 7.51 -2.39 -23.75
C THR A 10 6.13 -2.55 -23.10
N ALA A 11 5.55 -3.76 -23.06
CA ALA A 11 4.31 -4.02 -22.35
C ALA A 11 4.48 -4.07 -20.81
N PHE A 12 5.65 -4.47 -20.32
CA PHE A 12 5.92 -4.57 -18.87
C PHE A 12 5.89 -3.22 -18.10
N PRO A 13 6.40 -2.09 -18.63
CA PRO A 13 6.36 -0.83 -17.89
C PRO A 13 5.06 -0.04 -18.08
N LEU A 14 4.15 -0.40 -18.99
CA LEU A 14 2.91 0.37 -19.23
C LEU A 14 1.71 -0.06 -18.37
N GLY A 15 1.65 -1.32 -17.92
CA GLY A 15 0.58 -1.75 -17.00
C GLY A 15 0.75 -1.21 -15.58
N LEU A 16 2.00 -1.05 -15.14
CA LEU A 16 2.36 -0.58 -13.79
C LEU A 16 1.89 0.86 -13.48
N PRO A 17 2.04 1.87 -14.35
CA PRO A 17 1.57 3.23 -14.08
C PRO A 17 0.05 3.35 -14.04
N LEU A 18 -0.71 2.46 -14.69
CA LEU A 18 -2.18 2.46 -14.58
C LEU A 18 -2.65 1.99 -13.19
N VAL A 19 -1.94 1.05 -12.56
CA VAL A 19 -2.31 0.52 -11.23
C VAL A 19 -1.78 1.41 -10.10
N LEU A 20 -0.66 2.11 -10.29
CA LEU A 20 -0.06 3.01 -9.29
C LEU A 20 -0.36 4.51 -9.54
N GLY A 21 -1.16 4.86 -10.55
CA GLY A 21 -1.45 6.23 -10.97
C GLY A 21 -2.40 7.04 -10.08
N GLY A 22 -2.73 6.57 -8.87
CA GLY A 22 -3.74 7.21 -8.00
C GLY A 22 -3.43 8.67 -7.62
N CYS A 23 -2.15 9.03 -7.49
CA CYS A 23 -1.76 10.42 -7.20
C CYS A 23 -1.94 11.37 -8.41
N PHE A 24 -1.89 10.85 -9.63
CA PHE A 24 -1.95 11.67 -10.85
C PHE A 24 -3.39 12.00 -11.25
N LEU A 25 -4.34 11.11 -10.92
CA LEU A 25 -5.76 11.28 -11.27
C LEU A 25 -6.49 12.26 -10.34
N GLN A 26 -6.25 12.18 -9.02
CA GLN A 26 -7.01 12.96 -8.02
C GLN A 26 -6.20 14.09 -7.36
N GLY A 27 -4.87 14.12 -7.57
CA GLY A 27 -3.97 14.99 -6.82
C GLY A 27 -3.81 14.57 -5.35
N ALA A 28 -2.80 15.09 -4.65
CA ALA A 28 -2.62 14.80 -3.23
C ALA A 28 -3.76 15.45 -2.43
N THR A 29 -4.73 14.65 -1.99
CA THR A 29 -5.86 15.11 -1.18
C THR A 29 -5.33 15.67 0.14
N SER A 30 -5.66 16.93 0.44
CA SER A 30 -5.31 17.58 1.70
C SER A 30 -6.57 18.04 2.41
N PHE A 31 -6.67 17.70 3.69
CA PHE A 31 -7.83 18.04 4.51
C PHE A 31 -7.41 19.13 5.51
N PRO A 32 -8.18 20.24 5.61
CA PRO A 32 -7.94 21.24 6.64
C PRO A 32 -8.44 20.70 7.99
N ILE A 33 -7.53 20.50 8.94
CA ILE A 33 -7.84 20.08 10.31
C ILE A 33 -7.19 21.09 11.27
N ALA A 34 -8.00 21.74 12.11
CA ALA A 34 -7.53 22.71 13.11
C ALA A 34 -6.61 23.82 12.55
N GLY A 35 -6.84 24.25 11.30
CA GLY A 35 -6.02 25.27 10.63
C GLY A 35 -4.72 24.76 9.99
N ALA A 36 -4.43 23.47 10.06
CA ALA A 36 -3.31 22.82 9.38
C ALA A 36 -3.80 21.90 8.25
N TYR A 37 -3.02 21.78 7.18
CA TYR A 37 -3.33 20.93 6.03
C TYR A 37 -2.70 19.54 6.23
N PHE A 38 -3.54 18.52 6.47
CA PHE A 38 -3.10 17.13 6.60
C PHE A 38 -3.33 16.37 5.30
N PRO A 39 -2.29 15.77 4.71
CA PRO A 39 -2.45 14.97 3.50
C PRO A 39 -3.09 13.61 3.78
N GLY A 40 -3.91 13.13 2.84
CA GLY A 40 -4.61 11.84 2.96
C GLY A 40 -3.67 10.64 3.11
N TRP A 41 -2.48 10.66 2.50
CA TRP A 41 -1.54 9.55 2.59
C TRP A 41 -1.02 9.33 4.02
N LEU A 42 -0.95 10.40 4.85
CA LEU A 42 -0.62 10.28 6.26
C LEU A 42 -1.71 9.54 7.05
N THR A 43 -2.99 9.75 6.71
CA THR A 43 -4.08 8.99 7.33
C THR A 43 -4.02 7.51 6.97
N CYS A 44 -3.74 7.18 5.71
CA CYS A 44 -3.54 5.79 5.28
C CYS A 44 -2.35 5.13 5.97
N LEU A 45 -1.23 5.83 6.15
CA LEU A 45 -0.10 5.33 6.94
C LEU A 45 -0.50 5.08 8.39
N PHE A 46 -1.26 5.99 9.01
CA PHE A 46 -1.70 5.83 10.39
C PHE A 46 -2.56 4.58 10.57
N VAL A 47 -3.51 4.35 9.66
CA VAL A 47 -4.34 3.12 9.66
C VAL A 47 -3.49 1.88 9.36
N GLY A 48 -2.50 1.99 8.46
CA GLY A 48 -1.54 0.92 8.19
C GLY A 48 -0.73 0.52 9.43
N VAL A 49 -0.27 1.48 10.23
CA VAL A 49 0.43 1.21 11.49
C VAL A 49 -0.48 0.54 12.52
N ILE A 50 -1.70 1.03 12.69
CA ILE A 50 -2.68 0.42 13.60
C ILE A 50 -2.97 -1.04 13.20
N SER A 51 -3.19 -1.29 11.91
CA SER A 51 -3.44 -2.64 11.42
C SER A 51 -2.23 -3.56 11.59
N ALA A 52 -0.99 -3.09 11.39
CA ALA A 52 0.22 -3.87 11.65
C ALA A 52 0.33 -4.30 13.12
N ILE A 53 0.01 -3.40 14.07
CA ILE A 53 -0.01 -3.71 15.50
C ILE A 53 -1.09 -4.76 15.80
N LEU A 54 -2.27 -4.61 15.21
CA LEU A 54 -3.39 -5.55 15.39
C LEU A 54 -3.04 -6.94 14.85
N PHE A 55 -2.45 -7.03 13.65
CA PHE A 55 -1.95 -8.29 13.11
C PHE A 55 -0.93 -8.93 14.03
N ARG A 56 0.06 -8.18 14.52
CA ARG A 56 1.04 -8.71 15.47
C ARG A 56 0.37 -9.30 16.71
N ALA A 57 -0.63 -8.62 17.27
CA ALA A 57 -1.37 -9.14 18.42
C ALA A 57 -2.13 -10.44 18.09
N LEU A 58 -2.80 -10.49 16.93
CA LEU A 58 -3.50 -11.68 16.43
C LEU A 58 -2.56 -12.88 16.22
N PHE A 59 -1.41 -12.67 15.57
CA PHE A 59 -0.46 -13.75 15.30
C PHE A 59 0.22 -14.27 16.57
N LEU A 60 0.45 -13.39 17.55
CA LEU A 60 0.95 -13.79 18.87
C LEU A 60 -0.10 -14.62 19.63
N ALA A 61 -1.38 -14.24 19.56
CA ALA A 61 -2.48 -15.00 20.14
C ALA A 61 -2.67 -16.38 19.47
N LEU A 62 -2.42 -16.48 18.16
CA LEU A 62 -2.53 -17.72 17.39
C LEU A 62 -1.28 -18.63 17.49
N ASN A 63 -0.23 -18.20 18.19
CA ASN A 63 1.05 -18.93 18.33
C ASN A 63 1.79 -19.23 16.99
N ILE A 64 1.44 -18.52 15.91
CA ILE A 64 2.05 -18.68 14.58
C ILE A 64 3.43 -18.01 14.50
N ASP A 65 3.75 -17.16 15.49
CA ASP A 65 4.98 -16.36 15.56
C ASP A 65 6.27 -17.21 15.49
N SER A 66 6.19 -18.50 15.86
CA SER A 66 7.31 -19.46 15.79
C SER A 66 7.75 -19.81 14.37
N PHE A 67 6.88 -19.68 13.36
CA PHE A 67 7.18 -19.99 11.96
C PHE A 67 7.70 -18.79 11.17
N LEU A 68 7.56 -17.57 11.68
CA LEU A 68 7.99 -16.37 10.97
C LEU A 68 9.45 -16.02 11.30
N SER A 69 10.35 -16.32 10.36
CA SER A 69 11.77 -15.94 10.45
C SER A 69 11.98 -14.40 10.34
N LEU A 70 11.12 -13.70 9.58
CA LEU A 70 11.22 -12.25 9.30
C LEU A 70 9.99 -11.47 9.78
N ARG A 71 9.64 -11.61 11.07
CA ARG A 71 8.45 -11.01 11.71
C ARG A 71 8.24 -9.53 11.38
N LEU A 72 9.29 -8.72 11.48
CA LEU A 72 9.18 -7.27 11.26
C LEU A 72 8.77 -6.94 9.82
N PHE A 73 9.34 -7.64 8.84
CA PHE A 73 9.06 -7.41 7.42
C PHE A 73 7.61 -7.78 7.07
N THR A 74 7.13 -8.91 7.58
CA THR A 74 5.76 -9.37 7.32
C THR A 74 4.71 -8.45 7.92
N TYR A 75 4.89 -7.96 9.14
CA TYR A 75 3.91 -7.05 9.75
C TYR A 75 3.87 -5.69 9.05
N VAL A 76 5.03 -5.16 8.65
CA VAL A 76 5.11 -3.88 7.91
C VAL A 76 4.49 -4.02 6.52
N SER A 77 4.71 -5.14 5.82
CA SER A 77 4.12 -5.35 4.49
C SER A 77 2.60 -5.52 4.56
N LEU A 78 2.07 -6.24 5.56
CA LEU A 78 0.63 -6.36 5.79
C LEU A 78 -0.02 -5.01 6.11
N GLY A 79 0.59 -4.23 7.02
CA GLY A 79 0.09 -2.88 7.34
C GLY A 79 0.12 -1.94 6.13
N SER A 80 1.19 -2.02 5.33
CA SER A 80 1.30 -1.23 4.10
C SER A 80 0.26 -1.63 3.06
N LEU A 81 -0.02 -2.93 2.90
CA LEU A 81 -1.09 -3.43 2.03
C LEU A 81 -2.46 -2.89 2.44
N VAL A 82 -2.79 -2.92 3.73
CA VAL A 82 -4.06 -2.36 4.24
C VAL A 82 -4.13 -0.86 3.97
N GLY A 83 -3.05 -0.11 4.24
CA GLY A 83 -3.00 1.32 3.95
C GLY A 83 -3.18 1.65 2.46
N LEU A 84 -2.57 0.86 1.58
CA LEU A 84 -2.70 1.01 0.13
C LEU A 84 -4.09 0.61 -0.38
N ILE A 85 -4.69 -0.46 0.14
CA ILE A 85 -6.06 -0.86 -0.19
C ILE A 85 -7.03 0.25 0.21
N LEU A 86 -6.89 0.81 1.41
CA LEU A 86 -7.71 1.93 1.85
C LEU A 86 -7.52 3.15 0.95
N TRP A 87 -6.27 3.46 0.56
CA TRP A 87 -6.00 4.54 -0.37
C TRP A 87 -6.73 4.34 -1.71
N VAL A 88 -6.65 3.15 -2.30
CA VAL A 88 -7.34 2.83 -3.55
C VAL A 88 -8.86 2.86 -3.37
N CYS A 89 -9.40 2.32 -2.28
CA CYS A 89 -10.85 2.32 -2.03
C CYS A 89 -11.42 3.71 -1.79
N LEU A 90 -10.67 4.61 -1.14
CA LEU A 90 -11.14 5.95 -0.79
C LEU A 90 -10.85 7.00 -1.87
N PHE A 91 -9.76 6.84 -2.62
CA PHE A 91 -9.27 7.85 -3.58
C PHE A 91 -9.08 7.34 -5.00
N GLY A 92 -9.13 6.03 -5.25
CA GLY A 92 -8.84 5.39 -6.53
C GLY A 92 -10.04 5.17 -7.46
N ALA A 93 -11.11 5.95 -7.30
CA ALA A 93 -12.27 6.00 -8.20
C ALA A 93 -12.31 7.33 -8.96
#